data_AF-A0A432QJA8-F1
#
_entry.id   AF-A0A432QJA8-F1
#
_cell.length_a   1.000
_cell.length_b   1.000
_cell.length_c   1.000
_cell.angle_alpha   90.00
_cell.angle_beta   90.00
_cell.angle_gamma   90.00
#
_symmetry.space_group_name_H-M   'P 1'
#
loop_
_entity.id
_entity.type
_entity.pdbx_description
1 polymer ?
#
loop_
_entity_poly.entity_id
_entity_poly.type
_entity_poly.pdbx_seq_one_letter_code
_entity_poly.pdbx_strand_id
1 'polypeptide(L)' 'MADPQPICTVTFLPAERSVQVTPETSLIKAARKAGLHINASCGGAGVCGKCRIILEQGELQGG' A
#
# COMPACT_ATOMS: atom_id res chain seq x y z
N MET A 1 16.92 -6.30 20.28
CA MET A 1 17.20 -7.50 19.45
C MET A 1 16.06 -7.60 18.45
N ALA A 2 16.38 -7.72 17.17
CA ALA A 2 15.49 -7.44 16.04
C ALA A 2 14.24 -8.34 16.05
N ASP A 3 13.11 -7.75 16.43
CA ASP A 3 11.79 -8.35 16.29
C ASP A 3 11.53 -8.58 14.79
N PRO A 4 11.23 -9.82 14.34
CA PRO A 4 10.92 -10.10 12.95
C PRO A 4 9.56 -9.49 12.63
N GLN A 5 9.56 -8.22 12.22
CA GLN A 5 8.34 -7.53 11.78
C GLN A 5 7.77 -8.31 10.59
N PRO A 6 6.52 -8.82 10.67
CA PRO A 6 5.93 -9.57 9.57
C PRO A 6 5.95 -8.68 8.32
N ILE A 7 6.56 -9.20 7.25
CA ILE A 7 6.61 -8.52 5.95
C ILE A 7 5.50 -9.08 5.07
N CYS A 8 4.58 -8.22 4.67
CA CYS A 8 3.53 -8.52 3.74
C CYS A 8 4.00 -8.15 2.32
N THR A 9 3.69 -8.99 1.35
CA THR A 9 3.92 -8.70 -0.06
C THR A 9 2.66 -8.12 -0.67
N VAL A 10 2.73 -6.91 -1.20
CA VAL A 10 1.62 -6.25 -1.90
C VAL A 10 1.96 -6.17 -3.38
N THR A 11 1.07 -6.67 -4.22
CA THR A 11 1.22 -6.64 -5.69
C THR A 11 0.24 -5.64 -6.29
N PHE A 12 0.77 -4.67 -7.04
CA PHE A 12 0.02 -3.64 -7.74
C PHE A 12 -0.18 -4.05 -9.20
N LEU A 13 -1.43 -4.29 -9.58
CA LEU A 13 -1.85 -4.56 -10.95
C LEU A 13 -2.47 -3.30 -11.58
N PRO A 14 -2.36 -3.11 -12.91
CA PRO A 14 -1.73 -3.99 -13.91
C PRO A 14 -0.21 -3.78 -14.07
N ALA A 15 0.42 -2.98 -13.21
CA ALA A 15 1.86 -2.68 -13.32
C ALA A 15 2.78 -3.86 -12.96
N GLU A 16 2.21 -4.97 -12.47
CA GLU A 16 2.91 -6.19 -12.04
C GLU A 16 4.05 -5.88 -11.06
N ARG A 17 3.86 -4.87 -10.18
CA ARG A 17 4.86 -4.46 -9.20
C ARG A 17 4.54 -5.02 -7.83
N SER A 18 5.44 -5.86 -7.33
CA SER A 18 5.37 -6.38 -5.96
C SER A 18 6.32 -5.63 -5.04
N VAL A 19 5.87 -5.32 -3.83
CA VAL A 19 6.68 -4.66 -2.81
C VAL A 19 6.45 -5.33 -1.46
N GLN A 20 7.54 -5.50 -0.71
CA GLN A 20 7.47 -5.98 0.66
C GLN A 20 7.36 -4.79 1.61
N VAL A 21 6.32 -4.79 2.43
CA VAL A 21 6.05 -3.74 3.41
C VAL A 21 5.65 -4.34 4.74
N THR A 22 5.81 -3.58 5.81
CA THR A 22 5.29 -3.96 7.12
C THR A 22 3.77 -3.75 7.15
N PRO A 23 3.01 -4.47 7.98
CA PRO A 23 1.56 -4.31 8.10
C PRO A 23 1.15 -2.89 8.51
N GLU A 24 2.03 -2.15 9.19
CA GLU A 24 1.80 -0.73 9.54
C GLU A 24 1.96 0.23 8.36
N THR A 25 2.39 -0.26 7.20
CA THR A 25 2.59 0.56 6.00
C THR A 25 1.29 0.70 5.20
N SER A 26 0.81 1.93 5.06
CA SER A 26 -0.34 2.24 4.20
C SER A 26 -0.07 1.91 2.72
N LEU A 27 -1.12 1.51 2.00
CA LEU A 27 -1.02 1.11 0.58
C LEU A 27 -0.50 2.23 -0.33
N ILE A 28 -0.76 3.51 -0.03
CA ILE A 28 -0.17 4.64 -0.75
C ILE A 28 1.37 4.67 -0.63
N LYS A 29 1.90 4.34 0.55
CA LYS A 29 3.35 4.27 0.81
C LYS A 29 3.94 3.04 0.13
N ALA A 30 3.24 1.91 0.16
CA ALA A 30 3.62 0.71 -0.56
C ALA A 30 3.69 0.97 -2.08
N ALA A 31 2.67 1.62 -2.66
CA ALA A 31 2.66 1.99 -4.07
C ALA A 31 3.86 2.88 -4.44
N ARG A 32 4.15 3.90 -3.61
CA ARG A 32 5.34 4.75 -3.82
C ARG A 32 6.64 3.96 -3.75
N LYS A 33 6.79 3.04 -2.79
CA LYS A 33 7.96 2.13 -2.73
C LYS A 33 8.07 1.23 -3.95
N ALA A 34 6.95 0.80 -4.52
CA ALA A 34 6.89 0.03 -5.77
C ALA A 34 7.20 0.88 -7.03
N GLY A 35 7.37 2.20 -6.87
CA GLY A 35 7.58 3.15 -7.98
C GLY A 35 6.28 3.61 -8.65
N LEU A 36 5.12 3.35 -8.05
CA LEU A 36 3.84 3.87 -8.53
C LEU A 36 3.58 5.26 -7.92
N HIS A 37 3.55 6.27 -8.79
CA HIS A 37 3.26 7.65 -8.42
C HIS A 37 1.75 7.90 -8.37
N ILE A 38 1.14 7.66 -7.20
CA ILE A 38 -0.28 7.95 -6.99
C ILE A 38 -0.44 9.35 -6.39
N ASN A 39 -1.33 10.15 -6.99
CA ASN A 39 -1.66 11.49 -6.53
C ASN A 39 -2.49 11.45 -5.24
N ALA A 40 -1.82 11.65 -4.11
CA ALA A 40 -2.46 11.77 -2.80
C ALA A 40 -2.10 13.11 -2.15
N SER A 41 -2.88 14.15 -2.46
CA SER A 41 -2.76 15.45 -1.79
C SER A 41 -3.05 15.36 -0.30
N CYS A 42 -3.89 14.40 0.12
CA CYS A 42 -4.17 14.13 1.51
C CYS A 42 -3.15 13.18 2.18
N GLY A 43 -2.09 12.75 1.48
CA GLY A 43 -1.03 11.93 2.06
C GLY A 43 -1.43 10.52 2.54
N GLY A 44 -2.66 10.08 2.28
CA GLY A 44 -3.20 8.82 2.80
C GLY A 44 -4.23 8.97 3.93
N ALA A 45 -4.65 10.20 4.27
CA ALA A 45 -5.67 10.43 5.30
C ALA A 45 -7.11 10.07 4.90
N GLY A 46 -7.34 9.47 3.72
CA GLY A 46 -8.69 9.08 3.26
C GLY A 46 -9.64 10.21 2.85
N VAL A 47 -9.34 11.48 3.18
CA VAL A 47 -10.26 12.60 2.94
C VAL A 47 -10.46 13.01 1.48
N CYS A 48 -9.50 12.71 0.61
CA CYS A 48 -9.50 13.20 -0.77
C CYS A 48 -9.99 12.18 -1.81
N GLY A 49 -10.06 10.89 -1.48
CA GLY A 49 -10.55 9.83 -2.39
C GLY A 49 -9.73 9.57 -3.67
N LYS A 50 -8.67 10.34 -3.94
CA LYS A 50 -7.89 10.26 -5.20
C LYS A 50 -7.00 9.02 -5.34
N CYS A 51 -6.68 8.38 -4.23
CA CYS A 51 -5.83 7.19 -4.16
C CYS A 51 -6.62 5.92 -3.87
N ARG A 52 -7.91 5.90 -4.26
CA ARG A 52 -8.77 4.74 -4.08
C ARG A 52 -8.26 3.59 -4.95
N ILE A 53 -8.29 2.40 -4.39
CA ILE A 53 -7.81 1.16 -5.02
C ILE A 53 -8.87 0.09 -4.81
N ILE A 54 -8.86 -0.89 -5.70
CA ILE A 54 -9.72 -2.05 -5.65
C ILE A 54 -8.84 -3.21 -5.17
N LEU A 55 -9.30 -3.89 -4.13
CA LEU A 55 -8.67 -5.11 -3.66
C LEU A 55 -9.14 -6.26 -4.55
N GLU A 56 -8.26 -6.77 -5.41
CA GLU A 56 -8.57 -7.96 -6.22
C GLU A 56 -8.61 -9.22 -5.34
N GLN A 57 -7.64 -9.36 -4.42
CA GLN A 57 -7.50 -10.52 -3.54
C GLN A 57 -6.81 -10.13 -2.21
N GLY A 58 -7.14 -10.86 -1.14
CA GLY A 58 -6.57 -10.68 0.20
C GLY A 58 -7.54 -10.03 1.19
N GLU A 59 -7.02 -9.62 2.34
CA GLU A 59 -7.74 -8.90 3.38
C GLU A 59 -6.99 -7.61 3.74
N LEU A 60 -7.72 -6.52 3.93
CA LEU A 60 -7.19 -5.25 4.39
C LEU A 60 -7.82 -4.90 5.74
N GLN A 61 -6.98 -4.58 6.72
CA GLN A 61 -7.41 -4.12 8.03
C GLN A 61 -7.24 -2.60 8.13
N GLY A 62 -8.35 -1.87 8.26
CA GLY A 62 -8.37 -0.42 8.49
C GLY A 62 -8.72 0.41 7.25
N GLY A 63 -9.66 1.33 7.41
CA GLY A 63 -10.14 2.29 6.41
C GLY A 63 -10.41 3.64 7.03
#